data_AF-A0A183EEC3-F1
#
_entry.id   AF-A0A183EEC3-F1
#
_cell.length_a   1.000
_cell.length_b   1.000
_cell.length_c   1.000
_cell.angle_alpha   90.00
_cell.angle_beta   90.00
_cell.angle_gamma   90.00
#
_symmetry.space_group_name_H-M   'P 1'
#
loop_
_entity.id
_entity.type
_entity.pdbx_description
1 polymer ?
#
loop_
_entity_poly.entity_id
_entity_poly.type
_entity_poly.pdbx_seq_one_letter_code
_entity_poly.pdbx_strand_id
1 'polypeptide(L)' 'LKIPTLDVIDIIGYSYCVDLDRAEINRKRLKLASKTQQFANRLLINATGLLDISHQNPVVLTWPQNKNCTVLSGVTGRIL' A
#
# COMPACT_ATOMS: atom_id res chain seq x y z
N LEU A 1 24.65 12.78 6.93
CA LEU A 1 24.05 11.52 7.42
C LEU A 1 22.82 11.21 6.57
N LYS A 2 22.67 9.98 6.07
CA LYS A 2 21.47 9.53 5.36
C LYS A 2 20.46 9.03 6.40
N ILE A 3 19.28 9.64 6.47
CA ILE A 3 18.20 9.20 7.37
C ILE A 3 17.68 7.87 6.81
N PRO A 4 17.60 6.80 7.63
CA PRO A 4 17.00 5.56 7.16
C PRO A 4 15.51 5.75 6.94
N THR A 5 15.03 5.36 5.76
CA THR A 5 13.61 5.39 5.40
C THR A 5 13.13 4.00 5.04
N LEU A 6 11.87 3.71 5.33
CA LEU A 6 11.16 2.61 4.69
C LEU A 6 10.65 3.12 3.35
N ASP A 7 10.99 2.42 2.26
CA ASP A 7 10.62 2.83 0.90
C ASP A 7 9.58 1.89 0.27
N VAL A 8 9.50 0.64 0.74
CA VAL A 8 8.64 -0.40 0.16
C VAL A 8 7.82 -1.07 1.26
N ILE A 9 6.52 -1.19 1.01
CA ILE A 9 5.61 -2.04 1.80
C ILE A 9 4.99 -3.05 0.85
N ASP A 10 5.14 -4.33 1.17
CA ASP A 10 4.58 -5.44 0.40
C ASP A 10 3.68 -6.28 1.31
N ILE A 11 2.38 -6.25 1.03
CA ILE A 11 1.36 -6.95 1.83
C ILE A 11 0.83 -8.12 1.01
N ILE A 12 1.16 -9.34 1.44
CA ILE A 12 0.71 -10.59 0.84
C ILE A 12 -0.55 -11.05 1.57
N GLY A 13 -1.52 -11.62 0.84
CA GLY A 13 -2.80 -12.01 1.43
C GLY A 13 -3.84 -10.87 1.49
N TYR A 14 -3.55 -9.73 0.85
CA TYR A 14 -4.41 -8.56 0.88
C TYR A 14 -5.47 -8.65 -0.22
N SER A 15 -6.63 -9.21 0.10
CA SER A 15 -7.73 -9.49 -0.84
C SER A 15 -8.79 -8.38 -0.92
N TYR A 16 -8.48 -7.17 -0.46
CA TYR A 16 -9.42 -6.03 -0.44
C TYR A 16 -9.01 -4.96 -1.44
N CYS A 17 -9.97 -4.34 -2.13
CA CYS A 17 -9.70 -3.12 -2.89
C CYS A 17 -9.39 -1.95 -1.94
N VAL A 18 -8.28 -1.26 -2.19
CA VAL A 18 -7.87 -0.11 -1.37
C VAL A 18 -8.28 1.21 -2.03
N ASP A 19 -8.64 2.20 -1.21
CA ASP A 19 -8.79 3.59 -1.63
C ASP A 19 -7.57 4.39 -1.16
N LEU A 20 -6.55 4.43 -2.02
CA LEU A 20 -5.25 5.05 -1.71
C LEU A 20 -5.24 6.57 -1.87
N ASP A 21 -6.27 7.16 -2.48
CA ASP A 21 -6.45 8.61 -2.49
C ASP A 21 -6.80 9.13 -1.09
N ARG A 22 -7.33 8.24 -0.25
CA ARG A 22 -7.64 8.46 1.16
C ARG A 22 -6.64 7.81 2.12
N ALA A 23 -5.47 7.41 1.63
CA ALA A 23 -4.41 6.95 2.51
C ALA A 23 -3.95 8.07 3.45
N GLU A 24 -3.67 7.71 4.70
CA GLU A 24 -3.26 8.61 5.76
C GLU A 24 -2.07 8.03 6.53
N ILE A 25 -1.11 8.89 6.85
CA ILE A 25 -0.02 8.62 7.78
C ILE A 25 -0.18 9.53 8.99
N ASN A 26 -0.33 8.97 10.19
CA ASN A 26 -0.56 9.72 11.42
C ASN A 26 -1.67 10.79 11.26
N ARG A 27 -2.79 10.40 10.61
CA ARG A 27 -3.96 11.24 10.28
C ARG A 27 -3.72 12.36 9.25
N LYS A 28 -2.57 12.36 8.56
CA LYS A 28 -2.28 13.28 7.45
C LYS A 28 -2.41 12.56 6.12
N ARG A 29 -3.15 13.14 5.17
CA ARG A 29 -3.33 12.61 3.81
C ARG A 29 -1.98 12.36 3.12
N LEU A 30 -1.85 11.22 2.49
CA LEU A 30 -0.67 10.80 1.74
C LEU A 30 -1.07 10.35 0.33
N LYS A 31 -0.38 10.86 -0.69
CA LYS A 31 -0.62 10.47 -2.09
C LYS A 31 0.14 9.18 -2.40
N LEU A 32 -0.54 8.03 -2.31
CA LEU A 32 0.04 6.72 -2.61
C LEU A 32 -0.45 6.06 -3.89
N ALA A 33 -1.56 6.52 -4.48
CA ALA A 33 -2.18 5.86 -5.62
C ALA A 33 -1.21 5.63 -6.80
N SER A 34 -0.42 6.64 -7.20
CA SER A 34 0.55 6.51 -8.30
C SER A 34 1.79 5.67 -7.98
N LYS A 35 1.97 5.31 -6.71
CA LYS A 35 3.13 4.57 -6.19
C LYS A 35 2.76 3.15 -5.77
N THR A 36 1.55 2.71 -6.09
CA THR A 36 1.01 1.45 -5.60
C THR A 36 0.54 0.57 -6.73
N GLN A 37 0.81 -0.72 -6.60
CA GLN A 37 0.33 -1.76 -7.51
C GLN A 37 -0.52 -2.71 -6.68
N GLN A 38 -1.75 -2.92 -7.13
CA GLN A 38 -2.66 -3.88 -6.53
C GLN A 38 -2.83 -5.09 -7.45
N PHE A 39 -2.58 -6.28 -6.90
CA PHE A 39 -2.84 -7.58 -7.51
C PHE A 39 -4.00 -8.27 -6.79
N ALA A 40 -4.45 -9.43 -7.30
CA ALA A 40 -5.60 -10.15 -6.75
C ALA A 40 -5.48 -10.49 -5.25
N ASN A 41 -4.26 -10.70 -4.73
CA ASN A 41 -4.02 -11.05 -3.33
C ASN A 41 -2.75 -10.39 -2.76
N ARG A 42 -2.36 -9.23 -3.31
CA ARG A 42 -1.12 -8.53 -2.93
C ARG A 42 -1.28 -7.03 -3.13
N LEU A 43 -0.80 -6.25 -2.16
CA LEU A 43 -0.68 -4.80 -2.26
C LEU A 43 0.81 -4.41 -2.15
N LEU A 44 1.35 -3.83 -3.21
CA LEU A 44 2.73 -3.36 -3.25
C LEU A 44 2.75 -1.83 -3.32
N ILE A 45 3.24 -1.18 -2.27
CA ILE A 45 3.51 0.26 -2.24
C ILE A 45 5.01 0.45 -2.42
N ASN A 46 5.42 1.12 -3.48
CA ASN A 46 6.81 1.45 -3.77
C ASN A 46 6.97 2.98 -3.84
N ALA A 47 7.39 3.57 -2.72
CA ALA A 47 7.47 5.01 -2.54
C ALA A 47 8.75 5.39 -1.80
N THR A 48 9.70 6.00 -2.49
CA THR A 48 10.92 6.52 -1.85
C THR A 48 10.57 7.48 -0.71
N GLY A 49 11.17 7.24 0.47
CA GLY A 49 10.95 8.05 1.67
C GLY A 49 9.55 7.90 2.27
N LEU A 50 8.92 6.73 2.13
CA LEU A 50 7.54 6.51 2.58
C LEU A 50 7.40 6.76 4.09
N LEU A 51 8.27 6.15 4.89
CA LEU A 51 8.30 6.35 6.34
C LEU A 51 9.71 6.71 6.80
N ASP A 52 9.82 7.75 7.63
CA ASP A 52 11.03 8.00 8.40
C ASP A 52 11.04 7.08 9.63
N ILE A 53 11.96 6.11 9.64
CA ILE A 53 12.09 5.12 10.71
C ILE A 53 13.12 5.53 11.77
N SER A 54 13.68 6.73 11.67
CA SER A 54 14.58 7.28 12.70
C SER A 54 13.83 7.81 13.92
N HIS A 55 12.54 8.12 13.77
CA HIS A 55 11.69 8.58 14.86
C HIS A 55 11.23 7.41 15.73
N GLN A 56 11.32 7.57 17.06
CA GLN A 56 10.87 6.56 18.03
C GLN A 56 9.34 6.49 18.21
N ASN A 57 8.60 7.37 17.53
CA ASN A 57 7.15 7.40 17.63
C ASN A 57 6.52 6.35 16.71
N PRO A 58 5.44 5.67 17.14
CA PRO A 58 4.69 4.77 16.28
C PRO A 58 4.20 5.50 15.04
N VAL A 59 4.38 4.88 13.88
CA VAL A 59 3.83 5.36 12.62
C VAL A 59 2.60 4.52 12.29
N VAL A 60 1.46 5.19 12.13
CA VAL A 60 0.18 4.55 11.77
C VAL A 60 -0.16 4.95 10.34
N LEU A 61 -0.12 3.96 9.45
CA LEU A 61 -0.52 4.10 8.05
C LEU A 61 -1.88 3.40 7.86
N THR A 62 -2.87 4.14 7.38
CA THR A 62 -4.25 3.65 7.21
C THR A 62 -4.81 4.05 5.87
N TRP A 63 -5.66 3.20 5.30
CA TRP A 63 -6.45 3.52 4.11
C TRP A 63 -7.80 2.79 4.20
N PRO A 64 -8.89 3.39 3.68
CA PRO A 64 -10.18 2.73 3.64
C PRO A 64 -10.22 1.65 2.56
N GLN A 65 -11.09 0.67 2.77
CA GLN A 65 -11.49 -0.25 1.72
C GLN A 65 -12.38 0.48 0.71
N ASN A 66 -12.07 0.35 -0.58
CA ASN A 66 -12.95 0.77 -1.65
C ASN A 66 -14.01 -0.31 -1.91
N LYS A 67 -15.27 -0.03 -1.54
CA LYS A 67 -16.39 -0.96 -1.73
C LYS A 67 -16.89 -1.04 -3.18
N ASN A 68 -16.48 -0.10 -4.04
CA ASN A 68 -16.95 0.00 -5.42
C ASN A 68 -16.00 -0.69 -6.42
N CYS A 69 -14.95 -1.34 -5.93
CA CYS A 69 -13.99 -2.07 -6.74
C CYS A 69 -14.18 -3.57 -6.52
N THR A 70 -14.16 -4.33 -7.61
CA THR A 70 -14.18 -5.79 -7.56
C THR A 70 -12.75 -6.27 -7.75
N VAL A 71 -12.20 -6.99 -6.77
CA VAL A 71 -10.91 -7.65 -6.96
C VAL A 71 -11.13 -8.76 -7.98
N LEU A 72 -10.57 -8.59 -9.17
CA LEU A 72 -10.58 -9.67 -10.17
C LEU A 72 -9.73 -10.81 -9.59
N SER A 73 -10.39 -11.87 -9.12
CA SER A 73 -9.75 -13.13 -8.78
C SER A 73 -9.25 -13.79 -10.06
N GLY A 74 -8.10 -13.32 -10.54
CA GLY A 74 -7.42 -13.91 -11.68
C GLY A 74 -6.91 -15.31 -11.36
N VAL A 75 -7.77 -16.32 -11.44
CA VAL A 75 -7.34 -17.71 -11.66
C VAL A 75 -7.82 -18.11 -13.05
N THR A 76 -6.98 -17.90 -14.05
CA THR A 76 -6.95 -18.77 -15.23
C THR A 76 -5.56 -18.77 -15.82
N GLY A 77 -4.60 -19.29 -15.06
CA GLY A 77 -3.40 -19.86 -15.67
C GLY A 77 -3.77 -21.18 -16.34
N ARG A 78 -3.98 -21.17 -17.66
CA ARG A 78 -3.75 -22.35 -18.49
C ARG A 78 -2.35 -22.22 -19.04
N ILE A 79 -1.43 -23.01 -18.52
CA ILE A 79 -0.20 -23.34 -19.24
C ILE A 79 -0.63 -24.39 -20.26
N LEU A 80 -0.58 -24.03 -21.55
CA LEU A 80 -0.54 -24.99 -22.66
C LEU A 80 0.93 -25.24 -23.01
#